data_AF-W1IYU6-F1
#
_entry.id   AF-W1IYU6-F1
#
_cell.length_a   1.000
_cell.length_b   1.000
_cell.length_c   1.000
_cell.angle_alpha   90.00
_cell.angle_beta   90.00
_cell.angle_gamma   90.00
#
_symmetry.space_group_name_H-M   'P 1'
#
loop_
_entity.id
_entity.type
_entity.pdbx_description
1 polymer ?
#
loop_
_entity_poly.entity_id
_entity_poly.type
_entity_poly.pdbx_seq_one_letter_code
_entity_poly.pdbx_strand_id
1 'polypeptide(L)'
;MYYEQTRYLTQLKGQFTSIAVKNVSALKRTYSIRIYELLMQFKKTGDRLVDINDFRTILNLEDKYKEFRTLNDAIIKPCIKELNEKSDLVVTVDTVKKGRTVVSLHFQFKEDKQIKLAI
;
A
#
# COMPACT_ATOMS: atom_id res chain seq x y z
N MET A 1 -17.03 20.96 26.62
CA MET A 1 -16.32 21.26 25.35
C MET A 1 -15.26 20.19 25.02
N TYR A 2 -15.56 18.89 25.24
CA TYR A 2 -14.63 17.75 25.05
C TYR A 2 -15.25 16.61 24.22
N TYR A 3 -16.36 16.86 23.50
CA TYR A 3 -17.15 15.81 22.82
C TYR A 3 -17.03 15.81 21.28
N GLU A 4 -16.36 16.80 20.68
CA GLU A 4 -16.26 16.93 19.21
C GLU A 4 -15.15 16.04 18.60
N GLN A 5 -14.08 15.74 19.35
CA GLN A 5 -12.91 15.00 18.84
C GLN A 5 -13.19 13.50 18.63
N THR A 6 -14.07 12.90 19.44
CA THR A 6 -14.34 11.46 19.39
C THR A 6 -15.22 11.04 18.20
N ARG A 7 -15.97 11.97 17.59
CA ARG A 7 -16.91 11.65 16.50
C ARG A 7 -16.21 11.27 15.19
N TYR A 8 -15.01 11.81 14.95
CA TYR A 8 -14.19 11.47 13.79
C TYR A 8 -13.54 10.08 13.90
N LEU A 9 -13.15 9.66 15.11
CA LEU A 9 -12.61 8.31 15.36
C LEU A 9 -13.67 7.23 15.15
N THR A 10 -14.93 7.48 15.54
CA THR A 10 -16.02 6.51 15.35
C THR A 10 -16.40 6.34 13.88
N GLN A 11 -16.26 7.39 13.06
CA GLN A 11 -16.53 7.34 11.62
C GLN A 11 -15.38 6.69 10.84
N LEU A 12 -14.13 6.84 11.31
CA LEU A 12 -12.96 6.09 10.81
C LEU A 12 -13.04 4.59 11.12
N LYS A 13 -13.57 4.21 12.29
CA LYS A 13 -13.82 2.79 12.62
C LYS A 13 -14.85 2.11 11.70
N GLY A 14 -15.75 2.89 11.08
CA GLY A 14 -16.78 2.38 10.18
C GLY A 14 -16.33 2.11 8.73
N GLN A 15 -15.14 2.56 8.33
CA GLN A 15 -14.59 2.30 6.98
C GLN A 15 -13.74 1.04 6.89
N PHE A 16 -13.36 0.45 8.03
CA PHE A 16 -12.79 -0.89 8.04
C PHE A 16 -13.93 -1.89 7.89
N THR A 17 -14.30 -2.18 6.63
CA THR A 17 -15.10 -3.38 6.35
C THR A 17 -14.40 -4.56 7.02
N SER A 18 -15.14 -5.44 7.71
CA SER A 18 -14.56 -6.59 8.42
C SER A 18 -13.67 -7.48 7.52
N ILE A 19 -13.89 -7.42 6.21
CA ILE A 19 -13.07 -8.06 5.17
C ILE A 19 -11.68 -7.39 5.07
N ALA A 20 -11.60 -6.06 5.01
CA ALA A 20 -10.32 -5.35 4.97
C ALA A 20 -9.47 -5.61 6.22
N VAL A 21 -10.08 -5.72 7.40
CA VAL A 21 -9.35 -6.06 8.64
C VAL A 21 -8.76 -7.47 8.58
N LYS A 22 -9.49 -8.46 8.03
CA LYS A 22 -8.98 -9.84 7.85
C LYS A 22 -7.86 -9.93 6.81
N ASN A 23 -7.94 -9.16 5.73
CA ASN A 23 -6.95 -9.23 4.65
C ASN A 23 -5.66 -8.49 5.03
N VAL A 24 -5.77 -7.43 5.83
CA VAL A 24 -4.64 -6.67 6.36
C VAL A 24 -3.99 -7.36 7.55
N SER A 25 -4.74 -8.15 8.35
CA SER A 25 -4.20 -8.78 9.57
C SER A 25 -3.09 -9.80 9.32
N ALA A 26 -3.00 -10.36 8.10
CA ALA A 26 -1.92 -11.26 7.71
C ALA A 26 -0.62 -10.53 7.32
N LEU A 27 -0.69 -9.22 7.04
CA LEU A 27 0.47 -8.40 6.70
C LEU A 27 1.25 -8.04 7.97
N LYS A 28 2.55 -8.37 8.02
CA LYS A 28 3.39 -8.12 9.20
C LYS A 28 4.12 -6.77 9.13
N ARG A 29 4.31 -6.23 7.92
CA ARG A 29 5.03 -4.96 7.72
C ARG A 29 4.05 -3.79 7.67
N THR A 30 4.32 -2.76 8.47
CA THR A 30 3.54 -1.51 8.45
C THR A 30 3.47 -0.88 7.06
N TYR A 31 4.55 -0.96 6.27
CA TYR A 31 4.57 -0.41 4.91
C TYR A 31 3.70 -1.22 3.94
N SER A 32 3.62 -2.54 4.09
CA SER A 32 2.69 -3.37 3.29
C SER A 32 1.25 -2.96 3.52
N ILE A 33 0.88 -2.68 4.78
CA ILE A 33 -0.46 -2.21 5.16
C ILE A 33 -0.79 -0.87 4.48
N ARG A 34 0.13 0.10 4.53
CA ARG A 34 -0.08 1.41 3.89
C ARG A 34 -0.18 1.31 2.36
N ILE A 35 0.63 0.44 1.74
CA ILE A 35 0.54 0.20 0.29
C ILE A 35 -0.81 -0.44 -0.03
N TYR A 36 -1.27 -1.43 0.74
CA TYR A 36 -2.60 -2.00 0.57
C TYR A 36 -3.69 -0.93 0.65
N GLU A 37 -3.66 -0.08 1.67
CA GLU A 37 -4.63 1.02 1.83
C GLU A 37 -4.60 1.98 0.64
N LEU A 38 -3.40 2.35 0.16
CA LEU A 38 -3.23 3.17 -1.03
C LEU A 38 -3.88 2.52 -2.25
N LEU A 39 -3.65 1.22 -2.49
CA LEU A 39 -4.21 0.52 -3.64
C LEU A 39 -5.74 0.38 -3.52
N MET A 40 -6.26 0.05 -2.33
CA MET A 40 -7.70 -0.15 -2.14
C MET A 40 -8.54 1.12 -2.39
N GLN A 41 -7.96 2.31 -2.25
CA GLN A 41 -8.62 3.56 -2.67
C GLN A 41 -8.91 3.58 -4.19
N PHE A 42 -8.10 2.88 -4.99
CA PHE A 42 -8.20 2.79 -6.44
C PHE A 42 -8.71 1.43 -6.91
N LYS A 43 -9.33 0.63 -6.04
CA LYS A 43 -9.82 -0.72 -6.39
C LYS A 43 -10.77 -0.78 -7.59
N LYS A 44 -11.49 0.31 -7.88
CA LYS A 44 -12.38 0.41 -9.04
C LYS A 44 -11.61 0.45 -10.37
N THR A 45 -10.45 1.11 -10.39
CA THR A 45 -9.61 1.21 -11.59
C THR A 45 -8.60 0.07 -11.67
N GLY A 46 -8.14 -0.43 -10.51
CA GLY A 46 -7.07 -1.44 -10.45
C GLY A 46 -5.72 -0.90 -10.90
N ASP A 47 -5.58 0.43 -10.95
CA ASP A 47 -4.44 1.12 -11.51
C ASP A 47 -4.12 2.37 -10.68
N ARG A 48 -2.84 2.55 -10.36
CA ARG A 48 -2.35 3.72 -9.61
C ARG A 48 -0.93 4.10 -10.04
N LEU A 49 -0.81 5.26 -10.69
CA LEU A 49 0.46 5.97 -10.86
C LEU A 49 0.71 6.89 -9.65
N VAL A 50 1.92 6.86 -9.08
CA VAL A 50 2.32 7.71 -7.95
C VAL A 50 3.75 8.20 -8.10
N ASP A 51 3.98 9.51 -7.90
CA ASP A 51 5.33 10.08 -7.87
C ASP A 51 6.15 9.46 -6.75
N ILE A 52 7.46 9.35 -6.94
CA ILE A 52 8.34 8.74 -5.94
C ILE A 52 8.36 9.52 -4.62
N ASN A 53 8.22 10.85 -4.67
CA ASN A 53 8.19 11.70 -3.47
C ASN A 53 6.85 11.59 -2.75
N ASP A 54 5.74 11.54 -3.50
CA ASP A 54 4.42 11.30 -2.94
C ASP A 54 4.35 9.94 -2.27
N PHE A 55 4.91 8.90 -2.91
CA PHE A 55 4.99 7.55 -2.35
C PHE A 55 5.75 7.53 -1.02
N ARG A 56 6.88 8.25 -0.92
CA ARG A 56 7.61 8.40 0.34
C ARG A 56 6.77 9.08 1.42
N THR A 57 6.08 10.14 1.05
CA THR A 57 5.19 10.90 1.96
C THR A 57 4.06 10.03 2.48
N ILE A 58 3.37 9.29 1.61
CA ILE A 58 2.29 8.35 1.97
C ILE A 58 2.79 7.28 2.96
N LEU A 59 4.03 6.81 2.79
CA LEU A 59 4.64 5.82 3.67
C LEU A 59 5.28 6.41 4.93
N ASN A 60 5.22 7.73 5.15
CA ASN A 60 5.98 8.46 6.19
C ASN A 60 7.46 8.04 6.19
N LEU A 61 8.02 7.88 5.00
CA LEU A 61 9.45 7.69 4.81
C LEU A 61 10.03 9.10 4.71
N GLU A 62 10.39 9.70 5.85
CA GLU A 62 11.05 10.99 5.97
C GLU A 62 12.39 11.00 5.19
N ASP A 63 13.52 11.18 5.85
CA ASP A 63 14.84 11.12 5.21
C ASP A 63 15.36 9.68 4.96
N LYS A 64 14.52 8.67 5.17
CA LYS A 64 14.91 7.25 5.04
C LYS A 64 14.91 6.81 3.57
N TYR A 65 15.85 5.93 3.25
CA TYR A 65 15.96 5.27 1.94
C TYR A 65 16.06 6.27 0.77
N LYS A 66 16.84 7.35 0.89
CA LYS A 66 16.91 8.45 -0.11
C LYS A 66 17.15 7.96 -1.54
N GLU A 67 18.01 6.96 -1.70
CA GLU A 67 18.25 6.32 -2.99
C GLU A 67 17.10 5.40 -3.39
N PHE A 68 16.71 5.46 -4.66
CA PHE A 68 15.66 4.58 -5.20
C PHE A 68 16.03 3.10 -5.06
N ARG A 69 17.30 2.74 -5.25
CA ARG A 69 17.77 1.35 -5.11
C ARG A 69 17.44 0.80 -3.72
N THR A 70 17.80 1.54 -2.68
CA THR A 70 17.56 1.15 -1.29
C THR A 70 16.06 1.12 -0.97
N LEU A 71 15.29 2.11 -1.44
CA LEU A 71 13.83 2.10 -1.30
C LEU A 71 13.21 0.86 -1.96
N ASN A 72 13.67 0.51 -3.17
CA ASN A 72 13.16 -0.61 -3.93
C ASN A 72 13.46 -1.96 -3.27
N ASP A 73 14.70 -2.16 -2.82
CA ASP A 73 15.13 -3.43 -2.23
C ASP A 73 14.61 -3.60 -0.80
N ALA A 74 14.51 -2.53 0.00
CA ALA A 74 14.07 -2.61 1.39
C ALA A 74 12.54 -2.53 1.57
N ILE A 75 11.84 -1.79 0.71
CA ILE A 75 10.41 -1.49 0.88
C ILE A 75 9.58 -2.04 -0.26
N ILE A 76 9.80 -1.58 -1.50
CA ILE A 76 8.88 -1.86 -2.61
C ILE A 76 8.81 -3.37 -2.88
N LYS A 77 9.93 -4.03 -3.20
CA LYS A 77 9.93 -5.46 -3.51
C LYS A 77 9.41 -6.32 -2.35
N PRO A 78 9.88 -6.15 -1.08
CA PRO A 78 9.40 -6.98 0.02
C PRO A 78 7.90 -6.77 0.31
N CYS A 79 7.40 -5.55 0.22
CA CYS A 79 5.98 -5.29 0.49
C CYS A 79 5.09 -5.83 -0.62
N ILE A 80 5.47 -5.66 -1.89
CA ILE A 80 4.72 -6.21 -3.02
C ILE A 80 4.71 -7.74 -2.99
N LYS A 81 5.83 -8.36 -2.63
CA LYS A 81 5.89 -9.81 -2.39
C LYS A 81 4.92 -10.21 -1.27
N GLU A 82 4.96 -9.53 -0.12
CA GLU A 82 4.08 -9.85 1.01
C GLU A 82 2.60 -9.67 0.67
N LEU A 83 2.23 -8.62 -0.08
CA LEU A 83 0.85 -8.40 -0.52
C LEU A 83 0.35 -9.56 -1.39
N ASN A 84 1.14 -9.98 -2.38
CA ASN A 84 0.78 -11.09 -3.27
C ASN A 84 0.71 -12.46 -2.57
N GLU A 85 1.41 -12.61 -1.45
CA GLU A 85 1.45 -13.85 -0.65
C GLU A 85 0.35 -13.91 0.42
N LYS A 86 -0.02 -12.76 1.00
CA LYS A 86 -0.80 -12.73 2.25
C LYS A 86 -2.06 -11.89 2.22
N SER A 87 -2.31 -11.13 1.17
CA SER A 87 -3.56 -10.39 0.99
C SER A 87 -4.41 -11.00 -0.13
N ASP A 88 -5.61 -10.47 -0.28
CA ASP A 88 -6.53 -10.70 -1.39
C ASP A 88 -6.19 -9.86 -2.62
N LEU A 89 -4.96 -9.38 -2.76
CA LEU A 89 -4.52 -8.59 -3.91
C LEU A 89 -3.46 -9.34 -4.72
N VAL A 90 -3.62 -9.30 -6.04
CA VAL A 90 -2.53 -9.57 -6.98
C VAL A 90 -2.03 -8.22 -7.48
N VAL A 91 -0.74 -7.93 -7.23
CA VAL A 91 -0.14 -6.60 -7.45
C VAL A 91 1.14 -6.73 -8.27
N THR A 92 1.25 -5.91 -9.30
CA THR A 92 2.51 -5.65 -10.02
C THR A 92 2.89 -4.18 -9.85
N VAL A 93 4.19 -3.91 -9.95
CA VAL A 93 4.72 -2.54 -9.89
C VAL A 93 5.80 -2.35 -10.95
N ASP A 94 5.63 -1.33 -11.76
CA ASP A 94 6.59 -0.89 -12.76
C ASP A 94 7.16 0.49 -12.42
N THR A 95 8.38 0.75 -12.85
CA THR A 95 9.04 2.04 -12.63
C THR A 95 8.91 2.92 -13.87
N VAL A 96 8.43 4.14 -13.71
CA VAL A 96 8.46 5.16 -14.76
C VAL A 96 9.73 5.98 -14.61
N LYS A 97 10.49 6.11 -15.71
CA LYS A 97 11.80 6.78 -15.72
C LYS A 97 11.77 8.05 -16.56
N LYS A 98 12.50 9.07 -16.10
CA LYS A 98 12.89 10.24 -16.88
C LYS A 98 14.40 10.20 -17.06
N GLY A 99 14.84 9.79 -18.24
CA GLY A 99 16.24 9.45 -18.49
C GLY A 99 16.70 8.28 -17.62
N ARG A 100 17.71 8.50 -16.78
CA ARG A 100 18.25 7.46 -15.87
C ARG A 100 17.54 7.41 -14.51
N THR A 101 16.72 8.41 -14.19
CA THR A 101 16.11 8.58 -12.88
C THR A 101 14.70 8.00 -12.87
N VAL A 102 14.36 7.20 -11.86
CA VAL A 102 12.98 6.76 -11.61
C VAL A 102 12.23 7.92 -10.97
N VAL A 103 11.12 8.31 -11.59
CA VAL A 103 10.28 9.44 -11.14
C VAL A 103 8.96 8.98 -10.54
N SER A 104 8.44 7.83 -10.95
CA SER A 104 7.15 7.36 -10.47
C SER A 104 7.08 5.83 -10.41
N LEU A 105 6.15 5.33 -9.61
CA LEU A 105 5.76 3.93 -9.55
C LEU A 105 4.37 3.77 -10.15
N HIS A 106 4.22 2.79 -11.02
CA HIS A 106 2.96 2.43 -11.62
C HIS A 106 2.52 1.08 -11.06
N PHE A 107 1.48 1.11 -10.24
CA PHE A 107 0.88 -0.09 -9.68
C PHE A 107 -0.30 -0.54 -10.52
N GLN A 108 -0.35 -1.83 -10.80
CA GLN A 108 -1.50 -2.49 -11.39
C GLN A 108 -1.90 -3.63 -10.46
N PHE A 109 -3.19 -3.72 -10.16
CA PHE A 109 -3.66 -4.66 -9.16
C PHE A 109 -5.12 -5.03 -9.35
N LYS A 110 -5.49 -6.17 -8.79
CA LYS A 110 -6.87 -6.65 -8.73
C LYS A 110 -7.13 -7.41 -7.44
N GLU A 111 -8.37 -7.38 -6.99
CA GLU A 111 -8.84 -8.27 -5.93
C GLU A 111 -8.87 -9.71 -6.45
N ASP A 112 -8.17 -10.60 -5.75
CA ASP A 112 -8.24 -12.04 -5.90
C ASP A 112 -9.02 -12.59 -4.71
N LYS A 113 -10.30 -12.93 -4.95
CA LYS A 113 -11.22 -13.41 -3.92
C LYS A 113 -10.79 -14.74 -3.31
N GLN A 114 -9.79 -15.41 -3.89
CA GLN A 114 -9.18 -16.59 -3.31
C GLN A 114 -8.02 -16.16 -2.41
N ILE A 115 -8.30 -15.98 -1.11
CA ILE A 115 -7.22 -15.83 -0.12
C ILE A 115 -6.33 -17.06 -0.26
N LYS A 116 -5.09 -16.86 -0.69
CA LYS A 116 -4.07 -17.91 -0.70
C LYS A 116 -3.79 -18.26 0.75
N LEU A 117 -4.53 -19.22 1.30
CA LEU A 117 -4.11 -19.90 2.53
C LEU A 117 -2.79 -20.59 2.19
N ALA A 118 -1.69 -20.03 2.68
CA ALA A 118 -0.46 -20.79 2.79
C ALA A 118 -0.75 -21.97 3.71
N ILE A 119 -0.74 -23.19 3.13
CA ILE A 119 -0.72 -24.47 3.84
C ILE A 119 0.66 -24.63 4.47
#